data_AF-A0A8C5Y3E7-F1
#
_entry.id   AF-A0A8C5Y3E7-F1
#
_cell.length_a   1.000
_cell.length_b   1.000
_cell.length_c   1.000
_cell.angle_alpha   90.00
_cell.angle_beta   90.00
_cell.angle_gamma   90.00
#
_symmetry.space_group_name_H-M   'P 1'
#
loop_
_entity.id
_entity.type
_entity.pdbx_description
1 polymer ?
#
loop_
_entity_poly.entity_id
_entity_poly.type
_entity_poly.pdbx_seq_one_letter_code
_entity_poly.pdbx_strand_id
1 'polypeptide(L)'
;SLVAASVMAAPCALALSKLVYPEVEKSKFKSEEGVKLTYGDARNLIEAVSSGATISVKVVSNIIANLIAYLALLAFINSVLSWLGNMVDVDGLSFQLICSYILRPVAFLMGVSWEDCPVVAELLGIKLFVNEFVAYQELSKYKQHRLAGADAWAGTRKQWISVRAEILTTFALCGFANFSSIGIVLGSLTSMVPLRRSDISRIVLRALFTGTCVTLVNACVAGILYVPRVAKVDCTSLLNTTLSSSSFEVYQCCFEFFQR
;
A
#
# COMPACT_ATOMS: atom_id res chain seq x y z
N SER A 1 9.07 0.29 7.33
CA SER A 1 7.70 0.75 6.99
C SER A 1 6.76 -0.41 6.76
N LEU A 2 7.06 -1.37 5.88
CA LEU A 2 6.16 -2.50 5.57
C LEU A 2 5.74 -3.35 6.79
N VAL A 3 6.69 -3.73 7.65
CA VAL A 3 6.36 -4.50 8.87
C VAL A 3 5.37 -3.75 9.77
N ALA A 4 5.62 -2.45 10.00
CA ALA A 4 4.72 -1.60 10.79
C ALA A 4 3.33 -1.49 10.13
N ALA A 5 3.28 -1.29 8.81
CA ALA A 5 2.03 -1.24 8.07
C ALA A 5 1.21 -2.54 8.20
N SER A 6 1.86 -3.71 8.11
CA SER A 6 1.21 -5.01 8.28
C SER A 6 0.64 -5.19 9.69
N VAL A 7 1.38 -4.80 10.73
CA VAL A 7 0.92 -4.91 12.12
C VAL A 7 -0.27 -3.98 12.37
N MET A 8 -0.22 -2.75 11.87
CA MET A 8 -1.30 -1.77 12.00
C MET A 8 -2.55 -2.14 11.21
N ALA A 9 -2.40 -2.87 10.09
CA ALA A 9 -3.52 -3.30 9.26
C ALA A 9 -4.50 -4.23 9.99
N ALA A 10 -4.04 -5.09 10.90
CA ALA A 10 -4.92 -6.01 11.61
C ALA A 10 -6.01 -5.30 12.46
N PRO A 11 -5.66 -4.42 13.43
CA PRO A 11 -6.67 -3.69 14.20
C PRO A 11 -7.47 -2.71 13.34
N CYS A 12 -6.84 -2.06 12.35
CA CYS A 12 -7.55 -1.12 11.46
C CYS A 12 -8.59 -1.84 10.59
N ALA A 13 -8.27 -3.03 10.06
CA ALA A 13 -9.20 -3.84 9.29
C ALA A 13 -10.39 -4.30 10.13
N LEU A 14 -10.19 -4.68 11.39
CA LEU A 14 -11.29 -5.03 12.30
C LEU A 14 -12.17 -3.81 12.59
N ALA A 15 -11.58 -2.65 12.90
CA ALA A 15 -12.33 -1.44 13.17
C ALA A 15 -13.17 -1.00 11.97
N LEU A 16 -12.58 -0.93 10.78
CA LEU A 16 -13.29 -0.49 9.57
C LEU A 16 -14.28 -1.52 9.05
N SER A 17 -13.96 -2.82 9.12
CA SER A 17 -14.92 -3.86 8.72
C SER A 17 -16.17 -3.86 9.61
N LYS A 18 -16.03 -3.63 10.92
CA LYS A 18 -17.17 -3.51 11.84
C LYS A 18 -17.92 -2.19 11.71
N LEU A 19 -17.27 -1.14 11.22
CA LEU A 19 -17.93 0.13 10.89
C LEU A 19 -18.78 -0.02 9.61
N VAL A 20 -18.22 -0.63 8.56
CA VAL A 20 -18.90 -0.82 7.26
C VAL A 20 -19.94 -1.94 7.31
N TYR A 21 -19.68 -3.00 8.07
CA TYR A 21 -20.54 -4.18 8.20
C TYR A 21 -20.61 -4.63 9.67
N PRO A 22 -21.43 -3.95 10.49
CA PRO A 22 -21.56 -4.25 11.91
C PRO A 22 -22.16 -5.64 12.16
N GLU A 23 -21.75 -6.29 13.25
CA GLU A 23 -22.29 -7.58 13.65
C GLU A 23 -23.69 -7.41 14.24
N VAL A 24 -24.69 -8.03 13.64
CA VAL A 24 -26.08 -8.03 14.12
C VAL A 24 -26.51 -9.37 14.72
N GLU A 25 -25.79 -10.44 14.42
CA GLU A 25 -26.09 -11.79 14.89
C GLU A 25 -25.29 -12.14 16.17
N LYS A 26 -25.77 -13.13 16.92
CA LYS A 26 -25.00 -13.69 18.04
C LYS A 26 -23.87 -14.57 17.49
N SER A 27 -22.62 -14.20 17.79
CA SER A 27 -21.45 -15.02 17.44
C SER A 27 -21.58 -16.45 17.99
N LYS A 28 -21.35 -17.43 17.11
CA LYS A 28 -21.36 -18.87 17.44
C LYS A 28 -20.10 -19.33 18.19
N PHE A 29 -19.09 -18.47 18.32
CA PHE A 29 -17.77 -18.79 18.91
C PHE A 29 -17.56 -18.18 20.31
N LYS A 30 -18.62 -18.04 21.12
CA LYS A 30 -18.51 -17.52 22.50
C LYS A 30 -18.04 -18.56 23.54
N SER A 31 -18.09 -19.85 23.19
CA SER A 31 -17.67 -20.97 24.05
C SER A 31 -16.43 -21.65 23.45
N GLU A 32 -15.48 -22.10 24.28
CA GLU A 32 -14.27 -22.85 23.87
C GLU A 32 -14.61 -24.08 23.01
N GLU A 33 -15.80 -24.66 23.20
CA GLU A 33 -16.29 -25.82 22.44
C GLU A 33 -16.50 -25.54 20.93
N GLY A 34 -16.58 -24.27 20.53
CA GLY A 34 -16.76 -23.86 19.13
C GLY A 34 -15.46 -23.75 18.33
N VAL A 35 -14.29 -23.73 18.98
CA VAL A 35 -13.00 -23.48 18.32
C VAL A 35 -12.30 -24.81 18.03
N LYS A 36 -12.71 -25.47 16.94
CA LYS A 36 -11.96 -26.62 16.41
C LYS A 36 -10.76 -26.12 15.61
N LEU A 37 -9.59 -26.04 16.24
CA LEU A 37 -8.33 -25.84 15.54
C LEU A 37 -7.98 -27.13 14.81
N THR A 38 -8.03 -27.11 13.49
CA THR A 38 -7.48 -28.18 12.67
C THR A 38 -5.96 -28.09 12.74
N TYR A 39 -5.31 -29.14 13.25
CA TYR A 39 -3.85 -29.26 13.17
C TYR A 39 -3.45 -29.49 11.70
N GLY A 40 -2.31 -28.93 11.28
CA GLY A 40 -1.77 -29.19 9.95
C GLY A 40 -1.38 -30.67 9.81
N ASP A 41 -1.60 -31.24 8.63
CA ASP A 41 -1.33 -32.66 8.35
C ASP A 41 0.16 -33.06 8.39
N ALA A 42 1.07 -32.09 8.56
CA ALA A 42 2.50 -32.32 8.55
C ALA A 42 2.96 -33.06 9.82
N ARG A 43 3.62 -34.20 9.64
CA ARG A 43 4.09 -35.07 10.74
C ARG A 43 5.45 -34.64 11.28
N ASN A 44 6.23 -33.88 10.52
CA ASN A 44 7.55 -33.40 10.91
C ASN A 44 7.91 -32.07 10.21
N LEU A 45 9.00 -31.44 10.67
CA LEU A 45 9.48 -30.16 10.14
C LEU A 45 9.82 -30.23 8.64
N ILE A 46 10.40 -31.33 8.17
CA ILE A 46 10.80 -31.49 6.76
C ILE A 46 9.56 -31.56 5.86
N GLU A 47 8.53 -32.30 6.28
CA GLU A 47 7.25 -32.39 5.59
C GLU A 47 6.53 -31.04 5.56
N ALA A 48 6.54 -30.28 6.66
CA ALA A 48 5.98 -28.93 6.70
C ALA A 48 6.69 -27.98 5.74
N VAL A 49 8.03 -28.01 5.70
CA VAL A 49 8.84 -27.19 4.78
C VAL A 49 8.58 -27.58 3.32
N SER A 50 8.57 -28.88 3.01
CA SER A 50 8.35 -29.39 1.65
C SER A 50 6.94 -29.09 1.13
N SER A 51 5.93 -29.29 1.98
CA SER A 51 4.54 -28.97 1.67
C SER A 51 4.35 -27.46 1.46
N GLY A 52 4.92 -26.63 2.34
CA GLY A 52 4.91 -25.17 2.19
C GLY A 52 5.56 -24.70 0.88
N ALA A 53 6.69 -25.31 0.49
CA ALA A 53 7.35 -25.01 -0.78
C ALA A 53 6.47 -25.37 -1.99
N THR A 54 5.83 -26.54 -1.97
CA THR A 54 4.97 -27.02 -3.06
C THR A 54 3.72 -26.16 -3.22
N ILE A 55 3.09 -25.76 -2.12
CA ILE A 55 1.96 -24.80 -2.13
C ILE A 55 2.41 -23.45 -2.70
N SER A 56 3.61 -22.99 -2.33
CA SER A 56 4.16 -21.71 -2.78
C SER A 56 4.40 -21.67 -4.29
N VAL A 57 4.82 -22.77 -4.92
CA VAL A 57 5.02 -22.83 -6.39
C VAL A 57 3.75 -22.42 -7.14
N LYS A 58 2.58 -22.93 -6.71
CA LYS A 58 1.30 -22.58 -7.33
C LYS A 58 0.95 -21.11 -7.13
N VAL A 59 1.19 -20.58 -5.93
CA VAL A 59 0.94 -19.16 -5.61
C VAL A 59 1.82 -18.25 -6.46
N VAL A 60 3.13 -18.53 -6.53
CA VAL A 60 4.10 -17.74 -7.30
C VAL A 60 3.80 -17.78 -8.80
N SER A 61 3.47 -18.96 -9.33
CA SER A 61 3.10 -19.12 -10.74
C SER A 61 1.88 -18.26 -11.11
N ASN A 62 0.85 -18.25 -10.26
CA ASN A 62 -0.33 -17.39 -10.46
C ASN A 62 0.02 -15.90 -10.40
N ILE A 63 0.91 -15.48 -9.49
CA ILE A 63 1.36 -14.08 -9.39
C ILE A 63 2.07 -13.66 -10.68
N ILE A 64 3.02 -14.47 -11.18
CA ILE A 64 3.77 -14.17 -12.41
C ILE A 64 2.83 -14.07 -13.62
N ALA A 65 1.94 -15.05 -13.79
CA ALA A 65 0.98 -15.06 -14.89
C ALA A 65 0.06 -13.82 -14.86
N ASN A 66 -0.49 -13.50 -13.69
CA ASN A 66 -1.31 -12.31 -13.52
C ASN A 66 -0.51 -11.03 -13.80
N LEU A 67 0.71 -10.92 -13.29
CA LEU A 67 1.55 -9.73 -13.49
C LEU A 67 1.79 -9.45 -14.97
N ILE A 68 2.15 -10.48 -15.75
CA ILE A 68 2.34 -10.38 -17.20
C ILE A 68 1.04 -9.92 -17.88
N ALA A 69 -0.08 -10.56 -17.56
CA ALA A 69 -1.38 -10.22 -18.15
C ALA A 69 -1.79 -8.77 -17.87
N TYR A 70 -1.64 -8.32 -16.62
CA TYR A 70 -2.02 -6.96 -16.23
C TYR A 70 -1.08 -5.89 -16.77
N LEU A 71 0.23 -6.15 -16.85
CA LEU A 71 1.17 -5.23 -17.49
C LEU A 71 0.88 -5.09 -18.99
N ALA A 72 0.59 -6.19 -19.68
CA ALA A 72 0.18 -6.18 -21.08
C ALA A 72 -1.15 -5.43 -21.28
N LEU A 73 -2.13 -5.68 -20.41
CA LEU A 73 -3.42 -4.99 -20.45
C LEU A 73 -3.28 -3.49 -20.18
N LEU A 74 -2.47 -3.09 -19.19
CA LEU A 74 -2.21 -1.68 -18.89
C LEU A 74 -1.53 -0.99 -20.07
N ALA A 75 -0.53 -1.63 -20.70
CA ALA A 75 0.13 -1.11 -21.89
C ALA A 75 -0.84 -0.97 -23.07
N PHE A 76 -1.74 -1.95 -23.25
CA PHE A 76 -2.80 -1.90 -24.26
C PHE A 76 -3.77 -0.74 -24.00
N ILE A 77 -4.31 -0.62 -22.78
CA ILE A 77 -5.21 0.47 -22.40
C ILE A 77 -4.53 1.83 -22.60
N ASN A 78 -3.26 1.97 -22.20
CA ASN A 78 -2.50 3.20 -22.41
C ASN A 78 -2.30 3.53 -23.89
N SER A 79 -2.08 2.52 -24.72
CA SER A 79 -1.95 2.71 -26.17
C SER A 79 -3.26 3.17 -26.80
N VAL A 80 -4.38 2.58 -26.37
CA VAL A 80 -5.73 2.98 -26.81
C VAL A 80 -6.08 4.39 -26.32
N LEU A 81 -5.79 4.71 -25.05
CA LEU A 81 -6.04 6.03 -24.49
C LEU A 81 -5.17 7.10 -25.16
N SER A 82 -3.90 6.79 -25.44
CA SER A 82 -3.02 7.69 -26.18
C SER A 82 -3.54 7.94 -27.59
N TRP A 83 -3.98 6.89 -28.29
CA TRP A 83 -4.61 7.03 -29.61
C TRP A 83 -5.88 7.90 -29.57
N LEU A 84 -6.78 7.68 -28.60
CA LEU A 84 -7.97 8.50 -28.40
C LEU A 84 -7.65 9.94 -28.00
N GLY A 85 -6.64 10.14 -27.14
CA GLY A 85 -6.18 11.46 -26.71
C GLY A 85 -5.67 12.28 -27.89
N ASN A 86 -4.88 11.67 -28.76
CA ASN A 86 -4.38 12.31 -29.98
C ASN A 86 -5.52 12.71 -30.94
N MET A 87 -6.67 12.04 -30.92
CA MET A 87 -7.83 12.45 -31.73
C MET A 87 -8.48 13.75 -31.23
N VAL A 88 -8.31 14.10 -29.96
CA VAL A 88 -8.86 15.30 -29.32
C VAL A 88 -7.77 16.30 -28.92
N ASP A 89 -6.57 16.19 -29.51
CA ASP A 89 -5.41 17.06 -29.26
C ASP A 89 -4.92 17.05 -27.79
N VAL A 90 -5.10 15.92 -27.10
CA VAL A 90 -4.60 15.68 -25.74
C VAL A 90 -3.45 14.68 -25.79
N ASP A 91 -2.23 15.21 -25.82
CA ASP A 91 -1.02 14.41 -25.83
C ASP A 91 -0.79 13.69 -24.50
N GLY A 92 -0.37 12.42 -24.58
CA GLY A 92 0.09 11.66 -23.42
C GLY A 92 -1.00 11.20 -22.46
N LEU A 93 -2.25 11.11 -22.93
CA LEU A 93 -3.35 10.52 -22.15
C LEU A 93 -3.04 9.07 -21.79
N SER A 94 -2.99 8.78 -20.49
CA SER A 94 -2.76 7.44 -19.97
C SER A 94 -3.72 7.13 -18.83
N PHE A 95 -3.88 5.84 -18.54
CA PHE A 95 -4.66 5.35 -17.41
C PHE A 95 -4.14 5.96 -16.10
N GLN A 96 -2.82 6.01 -15.96
CA GLN A 96 -2.15 6.64 -14.82
C GLN A 96 -2.50 8.12 -14.68
N LEU A 97 -2.53 8.86 -15.79
CA LEU A 97 -2.88 10.27 -15.78
C LEU A 97 -4.33 10.47 -15.31
N ILE A 98 -5.26 9.66 -15.82
CA ILE A 98 -6.67 9.69 -15.40
C ILE A 98 -6.78 9.41 -13.90
N CYS A 99 -6.10 8.36 -13.42
CA CYS A 99 -6.06 8.05 -11.99
C CYS A 99 -5.45 9.19 -11.17
N SER A 100 -4.41 9.86 -11.68
CA SER A 100 -3.75 10.97 -10.99
C SER A 100 -4.73 12.12 -10.70
N TYR A 101 -5.63 12.43 -11.64
CA TYR A 101 -6.63 13.48 -11.46
C TYR A 101 -7.75 13.05 -10.51
N ILE A 102 -8.28 11.83 -10.68
CA ILE A 102 -9.41 11.32 -9.87
C ILE A 102 -9.00 11.11 -8.42
N LEU A 103 -7.81 10.56 -8.17
CA LEU A 103 -7.34 10.20 -6.83
C LEU A 103 -6.48 11.29 -6.17
N ARG A 104 -6.25 12.43 -6.85
CA ARG A 104 -5.53 13.57 -6.26
C ARG A 104 -6.09 14.03 -4.92
N PRO A 105 -7.43 14.19 -4.75
CA PRO A 105 -7.99 14.61 -3.47
C PRO A 105 -7.71 13.57 -2.37
N VAL A 106 -7.75 12.28 -2.70
CA VAL A 106 -7.44 11.19 -1.76
C VAL A 106 -5.98 11.24 -1.33
N ALA A 107 -5.05 11.44 -2.27
CA ALA A 107 -3.63 11.59 -1.95
C ALA A 107 -3.37 12.81 -1.05
N PHE A 108 -4.07 13.93 -1.30
CA PHE A 108 -3.96 15.13 -0.47
C PHE A 108 -4.50 14.91 0.95
N LEU A 109 -5.68 14.29 1.09
CA LEU A 109 -6.28 13.95 2.39
C LEU A 109 -5.40 13.01 3.24
N MET A 110 -4.56 12.19 2.58
CA MET A 110 -3.59 11.33 3.24
C MET A 110 -2.41 12.09 3.88
N GLY A 111 -2.28 13.39 3.62
CA GLY A 111 -1.22 14.24 4.17
C GLY A 111 0.04 14.31 3.29
N VAL A 112 -0.11 14.06 1.99
CA VAL A 112 0.92 14.26 0.95
C VAL A 112 0.96 15.72 0.52
N SER A 113 2.15 16.26 0.29
CA SER A 113 2.32 17.62 -0.25
C SER A 113 1.67 17.76 -1.63
N TRP A 114 1.04 18.90 -1.90
CA TRP A 114 0.27 19.13 -3.14
C TRP A 114 1.04 18.84 -4.44
N GLU A 115 2.36 19.08 -4.43
CA GLU A 115 3.26 18.81 -5.54
C GLU A 115 3.52 17.32 -5.79
N ASP A 116 3.49 16.50 -4.73
CA ASP A 116 3.69 15.05 -4.80
C ASP A 116 2.36 14.32 -5.07
N CYS A 117 1.22 14.96 -4.82
CA CYS A 117 -0.10 14.35 -4.96
C CYS A 117 -0.37 13.71 -6.33
N PRO A 118 0.01 14.30 -7.49
CA PRO A 118 -0.24 13.67 -8.79
C PRO A 118 0.44 12.30 -8.93
N VAL A 119 1.71 12.21 -8.53
CA VAL A 119 2.48 10.96 -8.60
C VAL A 119 1.93 9.93 -7.61
N VAL A 120 1.62 10.35 -6.39
CA VAL A 120 1.05 9.43 -5.38
C VAL A 120 -0.34 8.94 -5.81
N ALA A 121 -1.17 9.80 -6.39
CA ALA A 121 -2.49 9.45 -6.89
C ALA A 121 -2.42 8.45 -8.06
N GLU A 122 -1.45 8.61 -8.95
CA GLU A 122 -1.13 7.62 -9.99
C GLU A 122 -0.82 6.24 -9.37
N LEU A 123 0.06 6.19 -8.37
CA LEU A 123 0.44 4.93 -7.70
C LEU A 123 -0.75 4.28 -6.98
N LEU A 124 -1.63 5.07 -6.35
CA LEU A 124 -2.87 4.58 -5.75
C LEU A 124 -3.82 3.97 -6.80
N GLY A 125 -3.91 4.58 -7.98
CA GLY A 125 -4.72 4.08 -9.08
C GLY A 125 -4.18 2.77 -9.67
N ILE A 126 -2.87 2.72 -9.90
CA ILE A 126 -2.17 1.49 -10.33
C ILE A 126 -2.43 0.38 -9.33
N LYS A 127 -2.32 0.65 -8.02
CA LYS A 127 -2.64 -0.34 -7.00
C LYS A 127 -4.08 -0.85 -7.13
N LEU A 128 -5.06 0.05 -7.20
CA LEU A 128 -6.47 -0.33 -7.12
C LEU A 128 -6.91 -1.17 -8.32
N PHE A 129 -6.47 -0.80 -9.53
CA PHE A 129 -6.93 -1.41 -10.78
C PHE A 129 -5.99 -2.48 -11.33
N VAL A 130 -4.68 -2.37 -11.08
CA VAL A 130 -3.67 -3.30 -11.61
C VAL A 130 -3.26 -4.26 -10.50
N ASN A 131 -2.40 -3.82 -9.58
CA ASN A 131 -2.02 -4.51 -8.34
C ASN A 131 -0.97 -3.68 -7.58
N GLU A 132 -0.72 -4.06 -6.33
CA GLU A 132 0.29 -3.45 -5.47
C GLU A 132 1.74 -3.70 -5.93
N PHE A 133 2.04 -4.83 -6.57
CA PHE A 133 3.41 -5.14 -7.02
C PHE A 133 3.90 -4.18 -8.10
N VAL A 134 3.07 -3.89 -9.11
CA VAL A 134 3.36 -2.91 -10.17
C VAL A 134 3.48 -1.51 -9.56
N ALA A 135 2.60 -1.16 -8.62
CA ALA A 135 2.69 0.13 -7.93
C ALA A 135 4.01 0.27 -7.13
N TYR A 136 4.46 -0.80 -6.46
CA TYR A 136 5.77 -0.79 -5.78
C TYR A 136 6.95 -0.70 -6.74
N GLN A 137 6.86 -1.34 -7.91
CA GLN A 137 7.90 -1.24 -8.93
C GLN A 137 8.04 0.20 -9.43
N GLU A 138 6.94 0.90 -9.70
CA GLU A 138 6.97 2.32 -10.08
C GLU A 138 7.46 3.22 -8.93
N LEU A 139 7.00 3.00 -7.69
CA LEU A 139 7.51 3.71 -6.52
C LEU A 139 9.03 3.53 -6.34
N SER A 140 9.55 2.34 -6.64
CA SER A 140 10.99 2.07 -6.59
C SER A 140 11.77 2.89 -7.60
N LYS A 141 11.22 3.15 -8.80
CA LYS A 141 11.86 4.02 -9.80
C LYS A 141 11.96 5.45 -9.29
N TYR A 142 10.86 6.01 -8.79
CA TYR A 142 10.85 7.36 -8.20
C TYR A 142 11.86 7.49 -7.05
N LYS A 143 11.96 6.48 -6.19
CA LYS A 143 12.95 6.44 -5.12
C LYS A 143 14.39 6.38 -5.66
N GLN A 144 14.65 5.57 -6.68
CA GLN A 144 15.97 5.48 -7.32
C GLN A 144 16.39 6.81 -7.95
N HIS A 145 15.49 7.51 -8.65
CA HIS A 145 15.76 8.84 -9.21
C HIS A 145 16.16 9.86 -8.13
N ARG A 146 15.47 9.85 -6.98
CA ARG A 146 15.85 10.70 -5.85
C ARG A 146 17.24 10.37 -5.29
N LEU A 147 17.53 9.07 -5.12
CA LEU A 147 18.82 8.62 -4.58
C LEU A 147 19.99 8.86 -5.55
N ALA A 148 19.71 8.87 -6.86
CA ALA A 148 20.68 9.21 -7.89
C ALA A 148 20.96 10.72 -7.99
N GLY A 149 20.24 11.56 -7.23
CA GLY A 149 20.40 13.02 -7.29
C GLY A 149 19.86 13.66 -8.57
N ALA A 150 18.92 13.00 -9.25
CA ALA A 150 18.28 13.57 -10.43
C ALA A 150 17.47 14.84 -10.08
N ASP A 151 17.31 15.74 -11.05
CA ASP A 151 16.46 16.92 -10.88
C ASP A 151 15.02 16.52 -10.53
N ALA A 152 14.38 17.28 -9.64
CA ALA A 152 13.02 16.99 -9.19
C ALA A 152 11.99 17.03 -10.32
N TRP A 153 12.27 17.81 -11.37
CA TRP A 153 11.37 18.08 -12.47
C TRP A 153 12.07 17.87 -13.81
N ALA A 154 11.44 17.12 -14.70
CA ALA A 154 11.80 17.07 -16.12
C ALA A 154 10.62 17.61 -16.93
N GLY A 155 10.70 18.89 -17.31
CA GLY A 155 9.57 19.61 -17.89
C GLY A 155 8.41 19.72 -16.89
N THR A 156 7.23 19.25 -17.28
CA THR A 156 6.01 19.27 -16.45
C THR A 156 5.84 18.05 -15.55
N ARG A 157 6.69 17.01 -15.68
CA ARG A 157 6.61 15.79 -14.87
C ARG A 157 7.63 15.80 -13.75
N LYS A 158 7.14 15.43 -12.56
CA LYS A 158 7.97 15.22 -11.38
C LYS A 158 8.69 13.86 -11.48
N GLN A 159 10.00 13.86 -11.30
CA GLN A 159 10.85 12.67 -11.46
C GLN A 159 11.00 11.85 -10.17
N TRP A 160 10.71 12.45 -9.01
CA TRP A 160 10.72 11.80 -7.71
C TRP A 160 9.87 12.55 -6.69
N ILE A 161 9.51 11.87 -5.59
CA ILE A 161 8.66 12.40 -4.52
C ILE A 161 9.43 12.56 -3.21
N SER A 162 8.94 13.43 -2.32
CA SER A 162 9.60 13.67 -1.03
C SER A 162 9.68 12.39 -0.17
N VAL A 163 10.65 12.32 0.74
CA VAL A 163 10.81 11.17 1.66
C VAL A 163 9.54 10.91 2.48
N ARG A 164 8.83 11.98 2.87
CA ARG A 164 7.53 11.89 3.53
C ARG A 164 6.50 11.20 2.62
N ALA A 165 6.38 11.65 1.37
CA ALA A 165 5.47 11.07 0.38
C ALA A 165 5.82 9.60 0.06
N GLU A 166 7.10 9.23 -0.02
CA GLU A 166 7.52 7.83 -0.21
C GLU A 166 7.02 6.93 0.94
N ILE A 167 7.15 7.40 2.19
CA ILE A 167 6.71 6.64 3.36
C ILE A 167 5.18 6.52 3.36
N LEU A 168 4.45 7.63 3.21
CA LEU A 168 2.99 7.65 3.11
C LEU A 168 2.50 6.68 2.03
N THR A 169 3.10 6.75 0.85
CA THR A 169 2.78 5.88 -0.28
C THR A 169 3.09 4.43 0.04
N THR A 170 4.21 4.13 0.71
CA THR A 170 4.54 2.75 1.12
C THR A 170 3.46 2.16 2.05
N PHE A 171 2.95 2.93 3.00
CA PHE A 171 1.84 2.47 3.85
C PHE A 171 0.54 2.33 3.05
N ALA A 172 0.26 3.28 2.16
CA ALA A 172 -0.94 3.28 1.34
C ALA A 172 -0.96 2.13 0.33
N LEU A 173 0.21 1.69 -0.15
CA LEU A 173 0.36 0.56 -1.06
C LEU A 173 0.34 -0.78 -0.33
N CYS A 174 0.59 -0.82 0.98
CA CYS A 174 0.67 -2.03 1.78
C CYS A 174 -0.70 -2.68 2.02
N GLY A 175 -1.20 -3.42 1.02
CA GLY A 175 -2.36 -4.30 1.14
C GLY A 175 -2.90 -4.74 -0.21
N PHE A 176 -3.46 -5.95 -0.25
CA PHE A 176 -4.01 -6.63 -1.44
C PHE A 176 -5.40 -6.13 -1.85
N ALA A 177 -5.74 -4.88 -1.57
CA ALA A 177 -7.03 -4.29 -1.93
C ALA A 177 -6.97 -3.77 -3.38
N ASN A 178 -7.21 -4.68 -4.33
CA ASN A 178 -7.29 -4.38 -5.77
C ASN A 178 -8.35 -5.26 -6.46
N PHE A 179 -8.74 -4.92 -7.70
CA PHE A 179 -9.74 -5.68 -8.46
C PHE A 179 -9.31 -7.12 -8.79
N SER A 180 -8.01 -7.39 -8.97
CA SER A 180 -7.48 -8.73 -9.21
C SER A 180 -7.68 -9.66 -7.99
N SER A 181 -7.43 -9.12 -6.80
CA SER A 181 -7.53 -9.84 -5.52
C SER A 181 -8.97 -10.21 -5.16
N ILE A 182 -9.98 -9.50 -5.68
CA ILE A 182 -11.39 -9.93 -5.58
C ILE A 182 -11.56 -11.35 -6.11
N GLY A 183 -11.01 -11.63 -7.31
CA GLY A 183 -11.13 -12.95 -7.93
C GLY A 183 -10.43 -14.04 -7.10
N ILE A 184 -9.26 -13.71 -6.55
CA ILE A 184 -8.48 -14.62 -5.69
C ILE A 184 -9.24 -14.93 -4.39
N VAL A 185 -9.75 -13.91 -3.70
CA VAL A 185 -10.49 -14.05 -2.44
C VAL A 185 -11.81 -14.77 -2.65
N LEU A 186 -12.52 -14.45 -3.73
CA LEU A 186 -13.75 -15.15 -4.08
C LEU A 186 -13.45 -16.63 -4.37
N GLY A 187 -12.43 -16.94 -5.17
CA GLY A 187 -12.04 -18.31 -5.47
C GLY A 187 -11.60 -19.10 -4.23
N SER A 188 -10.77 -18.50 -3.37
CA SER A 188 -10.26 -19.17 -2.17
C SER A 188 -11.37 -19.41 -1.14
N LEU A 189 -12.13 -18.38 -0.77
CA LEU A 189 -13.17 -18.51 0.25
C LEU A 189 -14.33 -19.41 -0.21
N THR A 190 -14.69 -19.37 -1.50
CA THR A 190 -15.74 -20.25 -2.04
C THR A 190 -15.31 -21.71 -2.12
N SER A 191 -14.01 -21.98 -2.30
CA SER A 191 -13.48 -23.35 -2.20
C SER A 191 -13.51 -23.91 -0.78
N MET A 192 -13.37 -23.03 0.23
CA MET A 192 -13.43 -23.41 1.65
C MET A 192 -14.86 -23.58 2.16
N VAL A 193 -15.79 -22.72 1.72
CA VAL A 193 -17.20 -22.74 2.14
C VAL A 193 -18.12 -22.54 0.93
N PRO A 194 -18.35 -23.59 0.11
CA PRO A 194 -19.10 -23.46 -1.14
C PRO A 194 -20.55 -23.04 -0.93
N LEU A 195 -21.16 -23.43 0.19
CA LEU A 195 -22.53 -23.09 0.56
C LEU A 195 -22.78 -21.58 0.74
N ARG A 196 -21.73 -20.79 1.02
CA ARG A 196 -21.81 -19.34 1.26
C ARG A 196 -21.31 -18.49 0.08
N ARG A 197 -21.19 -19.09 -1.10
CA ARG A 197 -20.67 -18.39 -2.28
C ARG A 197 -21.46 -17.12 -2.64
N SER A 198 -22.78 -17.16 -2.51
CA SER A 198 -23.65 -15.99 -2.76
C SER A 198 -23.41 -14.85 -1.78
N ASP A 199 -23.09 -15.17 -0.52
CA ASP A 199 -22.89 -14.18 0.51
C ASP A 199 -21.54 -13.48 0.29
N ILE A 200 -20.50 -14.27 0.00
CA ILE A 200 -19.15 -13.75 -0.28
C ILE A 200 -19.17 -12.84 -1.53
N SER A 201 -19.85 -13.25 -2.60
CA SER A 201 -19.90 -12.45 -3.84
C SER A 201 -20.62 -11.10 -3.64
N ARG A 202 -21.64 -11.03 -2.77
CA ARG A 202 -22.36 -9.79 -2.46
C ARG A 202 -21.50 -8.78 -1.68
N ILE A 203 -20.62 -9.25 -0.80
CA ILE A 203 -19.82 -8.38 0.07
C ILE A 203 -18.46 -8.02 -0.52
N VAL A 204 -17.96 -8.75 -1.52
CA VAL A 204 -16.56 -8.64 -1.96
C VAL A 204 -16.17 -7.24 -2.47
N LEU A 205 -17.08 -6.53 -3.15
CA LEU A 205 -16.84 -5.15 -3.59
C LEU A 205 -16.77 -4.18 -2.40
N ARG A 206 -17.66 -4.36 -1.40
CA ARG A 206 -17.60 -3.57 -0.16
C ARG A 206 -16.31 -3.86 0.60
N ALA A 207 -15.89 -5.13 0.64
CA ALA A 207 -14.63 -5.54 1.25
C ALA A 207 -13.42 -4.92 0.55
N LEU A 208 -13.43 -4.81 -0.78
CA LEU A 208 -12.38 -4.12 -1.55
C LEU A 208 -12.24 -2.66 -1.10
N PHE A 209 -13.32 -1.88 -1.16
CA PHE A 209 -13.27 -0.47 -0.77
C PHE A 209 -12.88 -0.29 0.70
N THR A 210 -13.41 -1.14 1.58
CA THR A 210 -13.03 -1.15 3.01
C THR A 210 -11.53 -1.42 3.17
N GLY A 211 -10.98 -2.41 2.45
CA GLY A 211 -9.56 -2.71 2.45
C GLY A 211 -8.69 -1.58 1.92
N THR A 212 -9.14 -0.87 0.87
CA THR A 212 -8.46 0.34 0.38
C THR A 212 -8.44 1.41 1.47
N CYS A 213 -9.57 1.68 2.12
CA CYS A 213 -9.66 2.63 3.23
C CYS A 213 -8.74 2.24 4.41
N VAL A 214 -8.60 0.96 4.75
CA VAL A 214 -7.66 0.49 5.78
C VAL A 214 -6.23 0.93 5.46
N THR A 215 -5.80 0.71 4.21
CA THR A 215 -4.44 1.10 3.81
C THR A 215 -4.23 2.61 3.78
N LEU A 216 -5.26 3.38 3.40
CA LEU A 216 -5.22 4.84 3.44
C LEU A 216 -5.18 5.39 4.87
N VAL A 217 -5.99 4.86 5.78
CA VAL A 217 -5.98 5.25 7.21
C VAL A 217 -4.63 4.93 7.84
N ASN A 218 -4.07 3.75 7.56
CA ASN A 218 -2.72 3.41 8.01
C ASN A 218 -1.66 4.40 7.49
N ALA A 219 -1.78 4.84 6.25
CA ALA A 219 -0.91 5.87 5.70
C ALA A 219 -1.11 7.22 6.40
N CYS A 220 -2.34 7.64 6.68
CA CYS A 220 -2.60 8.85 7.46
C CYS A 220 -1.92 8.79 8.84
N VAL A 221 -2.06 7.66 9.54
CA VAL A 221 -1.40 7.46 10.86
C VAL A 221 0.12 7.52 10.73
N ALA A 222 0.69 6.90 9.69
CA ALA A 222 2.12 7.01 9.40
C ALA A 222 2.55 8.46 9.12
N GLY A 223 1.69 9.26 8.47
CA GLY A 223 1.91 10.68 8.23
C GLY A 223 1.91 11.55 9.48
N ILE A 224 1.07 11.21 10.45
CA ILE A 224 1.02 11.88 11.77
C ILE A 224 2.27 11.54 12.58
N LEU A 225 2.70 10.27 12.54
CA LEU A 225 3.87 9.78 13.27
C LEU A 225 5.20 10.05 12.54
N TYR A 226 5.15 10.66 11.35
CA TYR A 226 6.34 10.94 10.58
C TYR A 226 7.12 12.11 11.19
N VAL A 227 8.30 11.79 11.73
CA VAL A 227 9.29 12.79 12.17
C VAL A 227 10.30 13.00 11.03
N PRO A 228 10.41 14.22 10.46
CA PRO A 228 11.41 14.50 9.44
C PRO A 228 12.81 14.41 10.04
N ARG A 229 13.65 13.51 9.50
CA ARG A 229 15.05 13.33 9.93
C ARG A 229 15.99 14.46 9.46
N VAL A 230 15.45 15.50 8.80
CA VAL A 230 16.20 16.57 8.13
C VAL A 230 15.75 17.95 8.64
N ALA A 231 15.41 18.08 9.92
CA ALA A 231 15.66 19.37 10.54
C ALA A 231 17.19 19.47 10.67
N LYS A 232 17.84 20.31 9.86
CA LYS A 232 19.16 20.83 10.24
C LYS A 232 18.94 21.53 11.57
N VAL A 233 19.15 20.83 12.67
CA VAL A 233 19.18 21.46 13.98
C VAL A 233 20.45 22.29 13.95
N ASP A 234 20.33 23.61 14.10
CA ASP A 234 21.49 24.48 14.29
C ASP A 234 22.04 24.19 15.69
N CYS A 235 22.81 23.12 15.80
CA CYS A 235 23.32 22.59 17.06
C CYS A 235 24.14 23.62 17.83
N THR A 236 24.75 24.58 17.13
CA THR A 236 25.47 25.72 17.70
C THR A 236 24.56 26.64 18.51
N SER A 237 23.33 26.89 18.05
CA SER A 237 22.35 27.70 18.78
C SER A 237 21.74 26.95 19.97
N LEU A 238 21.50 25.64 19.81
CA LEU A 238 20.92 24.78 20.83
C LEU A 238 21.89 24.56 22.01
N LEU A 239 23.19 24.32 21.73
CA LEU A 239 24.24 24.12 22.74
C LEU A 239 24.56 25.40 23.53
N ASN A 240 24.21 26.58 23.01
CA ASN A 240 24.41 27.87 23.69
C ASN A 240 23.24 28.23 24.62
N THR A 241 22.21 27.38 24.70
CA THR A 241 21.10 27.50 25.65
C THR A 241 21.19 26.43 26.74
N THR A 242 20.68 26.73 27.94
CA THR A 242 20.63 25.76 29.05
C THR A 242 19.78 24.55 28.67
N LEU A 243 20.46 23.40 28.49
CA LEU A 243 19.88 22.10 28.16
C LEU A 243 19.01 21.59 29.32
N SER A 244 17.75 22.00 29.36
CA SER A 244 16.80 21.61 30.42
C SER A 244 15.83 20.50 30.01
N SER A 245 15.82 20.04 28.75
CA SER A 245 14.87 19.03 28.28
C SER A 245 15.51 17.97 27.37
N SER A 246 15.07 16.72 27.53
CA SER A 246 15.36 15.56 26.67
C SER A 246 14.54 15.60 25.38
N SER A 247 14.76 16.62 24.55
CA SER A 247 14.12 16.73 23.23
C SER A 247 14.87 15.92 22.16
N PHE A 248 14.15 15.49 21.11
CA PHE A 248 14.72 14.77 19.96
C PHE A 248 15.84 15.57 19.26
N GLU A 249 15.78 16.91 19.34
CA GLU A 249 16.78 17.83 18.80
C GLU A 249 18.15 17.70 19.51
N VAL A 250 18.16 17.53 20.84
CA VAL A 250 19.39 17.31 21.62
C VAL A 250 20.01 15.96 21.26
N TYR A 251 19.19 14.91 21.11
CA TYR A 251 19.67 13.59 20.69
C TYR A 251 20.33 13.63 19.30
N GLN A 252 19.71 14.32 18.34
CA GLN A 252 20.23 14.43 16.98
C GLN A 252 21.56 15.21 16.94
N CYS A 253 21.67 16.30 17.70
CA CYS A 253 22.93 17.05 17.82
C CYS A 253 24.05 16.25 18.52
N CYS A 254 23.73 15.52 19.59
CA CYS A 254 24.72 14.65 20.25
C CYS A 254 25.17 13.51 19.34
N PHE A 255 24.25 12.90 18.58
CA PHE A 255 24.59 11.82 17.65
C PHE A 255 25.51 12.29 16.52
N GLU A 256 25.24 13.45 15.91
CA GLU A 256 26.12 14.03 14.88
C GLU A 256 27.50 14.44 15.42
N PHE A 257 27.59 14.92 16.66
CA PHE A 257 28.86 15.34 17.27
C PHE A 257 29.76 14.15 17.65
N PHE A 258 29.20 13.02 18.08
CA PHE A 258 29.96 11.84 18.51
C PHE A 258 30.24 10.80 17.41
N GLN A 259 29.71 10.98 16.19
CA GLN A 259 29.99 10.11 15.04
C GLN A 259 31.09 10.63 14.08
N ARG A 260 31.75 11.76 14.39
CA ARG A 260 33.01 12.18 13.76
C ARG A 260 34.19 11.81 14.64
#